data_AF-A0A7K3VZZ8-F1
#
_entry.id   AF-A0A7K3VZZ8-F1
#
_cell.length_a   1.000
_cell.length_b   1.000
_cell.length_c   1.000
_cell.angle_alpha   90.00
_cell.angle_beta   90.00
_cell.angle_gamma   90.00
#
_symmetry.space_group_name_H-M   'P 1'
#
loop_
_entity.id
_entity.type
_entity.pdbx_description
1 polymer ?
#
loop_
_entity_poly.entity_id
_entity_poly.type
_entity_poly.pdbx_seq_one_letter_code
_entity_poly.pdbx_strand_id
1 'polypeptide(L)'
;MTPPGPALRSGTALLLALLPAVLTGCSSTVEGAATAAPADPTPSSPAELERLLVTDVPSGLARVADADLTPPAGEKSAEDVAGYADDPDREREVLEDYGYRYGWERFWGAGPGPLVSVFVDQFVTRAGAGAYARDLAANDAELYGAVLRDEPPHLPGGCRLLVLDEADPGSGMSGPAAFAWCAHGVFSVAVTAVAGSVEAATDEVHAVVAAQLERLPPS
;
A
#
# COMPACT_ATOMS: atom_id res chain seq x y z
N MET A 1 -43.32 36.72 -13.48
CA MET A 1 -43.73 37.98 -14.15
C MET A 1 -42.99 39.12 -13.46
N THR A 2 -42.05 39.74 -14.17
CA THR A 2 -41.36 41.03 -13.86
C THR A 2 -41.98 42.05 -14.83
N PRO A 3 -42.15 43.39 -14.57
CA PRO A 3 -41.13 44.37 -14.12
C PRO A 3 -41.76 45.60 -13.36
N PRO A 4 -41.24 46.87 -13.32
CA PRO A 4 -39.91 47.46 -13.60
C PRO A 4 -39.34 48.33 -12.43
N GLY A 5 -38.06 48.75 -12.56
CA GLY A 5 -37.41 49.76 -11.68
C GLY A 5 -37.76 51.22 -12.04
N PRO A 6 -37.33 52.22 -11.23
CA PRO A 6 -36.13 53.00 -11.61
C PRO A 6 -35.29 53.57 -10.44
N ALA A 7 -34.19 54.23 -10.83
CA ALA A 7 -33.03 54.70 -10.08
C ALA A 7 -33.18 56.03 -9.32
N LEU A 8 -32.27 56.31 -8.35
CA LEU A 8 -31.27 57.41 -8.37
C LEU A 8 -30.67 57.75 -6.98
N ARG A 9 -29.37 58.09 -7.01
CA ARG A 9 -28.60 59.06 -6.19
C ARG A 9 -28.19 58.65 -4.76
N SER A 10 -26.92 58.36 -4.52
CA SER A 10 -25.79 59.30 -4.31
C SER A 10 -25.55 59.54 -2.82
N GLY A 11 -24.59 58.83 -2.25
CA GLY A 11 -24.05 59.05 -0.91
C GLY A 11 -22.54 58.87 -0.91
N THR A 12 -21.83 59.98 -1.08
CA THR A 12 -20.38 60.17 -1.02
C THR A 12 -19.85 60.05 0.42
N ALA A 13 -18.80 59.25 0.62
CA ALA A 13 -17.77 59.42 1.66
C ALA A 13 -16.59 58.50 1.32
N LEU A 14 -15.73 58.85 0.36
CA LEU A 14 -14.38 59.39 0.58
C LEU A 14 -13.77 59.13 1.97
N LEU A 15 -12.76 58.23 2.06
CA LEU A 15 -11.41 58.45 2.62
C LEU A 15 -10.71 57.12 2.98
N LEU A 16 -9.37 57.11 2.91
CA LEU A 16 -8.39 56.00 2.99
C LEU A 16 -8.10 55.36 1.62
N ALA A 17 -7.30 55.95 0.73
CA ALA A 17 -5.91 56.41 0.88
C ALA A 17 -4.97 55.35 1.49
N LEU A 18 -4.08 54.87 0.62
CA LEU A 18 -2.72 54.36 0.88
C LEU A 18 -2.58 52.92 1.42
N LEU A 19 -2.41 51.97 0.48
CA LEU A 19 -1.38 50.93 0.54
C LEU A 19 -1.26 50.18 -0.82
N PRO A 20 -0.47 50.69 -1.77
CA PRO A 20 -0.02 49.92 -2.92
C PRO A 20 1.44 49.51 -2.67
N ALA A 21 1.70 48.32 -2.12
CA ALA A 21 3.00 47.63 -2.24
C ALA A 21 3.12 46.46 -1.24
N VAL A 22 2.58 45.27 -1.56
CA VAL A 22 3.23 43.97 -1.26
C VAL A 22 2.46 42.84 -1.95
N LEU A 23 2.44 42.83 -3.29
CA LEU A 23 2.17 41.62 -4.08
C LEU A 23 3.23 41.50 -5.18
N THR A 24 4.49 41.74 -4.84
CA THR A 24 5.63 41.26 -5.62
C THR A 24 6.01 39.89 -5.08
N GLY A 25 5.12 38.92 -5.26
CA GLY A 25 5.49 37.52 -5.13
C GLY A 25 6.50 37.23 -6.24
N CYS A 26 7.73 36.89 -5.87
CA CYS A 26 8.79 36.48 -6.78
C CYS A 26 8.41 35.15 -7.45
N SER A 27 7.48 35.15 -8.40
CA SER A 27 7.37 34.05 -9.36
C SER A 27 8.34 34.36 -10.50
N SER A 28 9.59 33.94 -10.35
CA SER A 28 10.46 33.79 -11.51
C SER A 28 9.79 32.76 -12.43
N THR A 29 9.28 33.20 -13.57
CA THR A 29 8.86 32.31 -14.64
C THR A 29 10.10 31.52 -15.06
N VAL A 30 10.20 30.26 -14.65
CA VAL A 30 11.22 29.35 -15.17
C VAL A 30 10.84 29.09 -16.61
N GLU A 31 11.62 29.65 -17.53
CA GLU A 31 11.46 29.42 -18.96
C GLU A 31 11.96 28.01 -19.26
N GLY A 32 11.04 27.05 -19.22
CA GLY A 32 11.29 25.65 -19.48
C GLY A 32 9.95 24.91 -19.55
N ALA A 33 9.71 24.22 -20.66
CA ALA A 33 8.58 23.30 -20.73
C ALA A 33 8.80 22.20 -19.68
N ALA A 34 7.82 21.98 -18.79
CA ALA A 34 7.84 20.87 -17.86
C ALA A 34 7.96 19.57 -18.68
N THR A 35 9.17 19.03 -18.73
CA THR A 35 9.42 17.76 -19.39
C THR A 35 9.22 16.70 -18.33
N ALA A 36 8.12 15.95 -18.45
CA ALA A 36 7.87 14.82 -17.56
C ALA A 36 9.07 13.87 -17.64
N ALA A 37 9.61 13.49 -16.48
CA ALA A 37 10.59 12.43 -16.42
C ALA A 37 9.96 11.16 -17.03
N PRO A 38 10.72 10.35 -17.79
CA PRO A 38 10.22 9.06 -18.25
C PRO A 38 9.81 8.23 -17.03
N ALA A 39 8.64 7.60 -17.10
CA ALA A 39 8.16 6.70 -16.05
C ALA A 39 9.14 5.53 -15.90
N ASP A 40 9.40 5.13 -14.66
CA ASP A 40 10.18 3.92 -14.41
C ASP A 40 9.45 2.72 -15.03
N PRO A 41 10.16 1.87 -15.77
CA PRO A 41 9.54 0.73 -16.42
C PRO A 41 9.03 -0.25 -15.37
N THR A 42 7.85 -0.82 -15.63
CA THR A 42 7.34 -1.95 -14.88
C THR A 42 8.34 -3.13 -14.96
N PRO A 43 8.71 -3.78 -13.84
CA PRO A 43 9.54 -4.97 -13.83
C PRO A 43 8.99 -6.02 -14.79
N SER A 44 9.86 -6.57 -15.60
CA SER A 44 9.54 -7.54 -16.64
C SER A 44 9.90 -8.98 -16.29
N SER A 45 10.59 -9.18 -15.15
CA SER A 45 10.86 -10.50 -14.58
C SER A 45 10.85 -10.49 -13.05
N PRO A 46 10.72 -11.66 -12.40
CA PRO A 46 10.79 -11.80 -10.95
C PRO A 46 12.08 -11.24 -10.35
N ALA A 47 13.23 -11.43 -11.01
CA ALA A 47 14.52 -10.90 -10.55
C ALA A 47 14.58 -9.36 -10.59
N GLU A 48 13.79 -8.71 -11.46
CA GLU A 48 13.64 -7.25 -11.45
C GLU A 48 12.74 -6.79 -10.31
N LEU A 49 11.67 -7.54 -10.04
CA LEU A 49 10.78 -7.29 -8.90
C LEU A 49 11.53 -7.43 -7.57
N GLU A 50 12.37 -8.45 -7.41
CA GLU A 50 13.19 -8.69 -6.21
C GLU A 50 13.94 -7.42 -5.76
N ARG A 51 14.52 -6.69 -6.73
CA ARG A 51 15.33 -5.49 -6.47
C ARG A 51 14.52 -4.31 -5.94
N LEU A 52 13.20 -4.38 -6.06
CA LEU A 52 12.27 -3.36 -5.58
C LEU A 52 11.69 -3.67 -4.20
N LEU A 53 11.94 -4.86 -3.63
CA LEU A 53 11.50 -5.15 -2.26
C LEU A 53 12.32 -4.34 -1.25
N VAL A 54 11.70 -3.91 -0.16
CA VAL A 54 12.41 -3.35 1.01
C VAL A 54 13.52 -4.32 1.46
N THR A 55 14.67 -3.76 1.84
CA THR A 55 15.84 -4.55 2.28
C THR A 55 15.91 -4.67 3.79
N ASP A 56 15.41 -3.64 4.47
CA ASP A 56 15.45 -3.46 5.91
C ASP A 56 14.07 -2.97 6.37
N VAL A 57 13.72 -3.30 7.60
CA VAL A 57 12.46 -2.89 8.22
C VAL A 57 12.73 -1.94 9.39
N PRO A 58 11.82 -0.99 9.70
CA PRO A 58 12.03 0.02 10.74
C PRO A 58 12.34 -0.55 12.12
N SER A 59 11.74 -1.69 12.48
CA SER A 59 12.03 -2.42 13.72
C SER A 59 13.47 -2.92 13.84
N GLY A 60 14.25 -2.89 12.76
CA GLY A 60 15.64 -3.37 12.74
C GLY A 60 15.76 -4.89 12.86
N LEU A 61 14.67 -5.63 12.66
CA LEU A 61 14.69 -7.08 12.66
C LEU A 61 15.64 -7.60 11.56
N ALA A 62 16.38 -8.66 11.89
CA ALA A 62 17.27 -9.28 10.93
C ALA A 62 16.46 -9.98 9.83
N ARG A 63 16.89 -9.84 8.58
CA ARG A 63 16.30 -10.57 7.45
C ARG A 63 16.50 -12.08 7.64
N VAL A 64 15.42 -12.84 7.46
CA VAL A 64 15.47 -14.31 7.40
C VAL A 64 15.87 -14.71 5.98
N ALA A 65 16.77 -15.69 5.84
CA ALA A 65 17.10 -16.23 4.52
C ALA A 65 15.89 -16.99 3.95
N ASP A 66 15.55 -16.73 2.69
CA ASP A 66 14.32 -17.24 2.09
C ASP A 66 14.23 -18.78 2.12
N ALA A 67 15.38 -19.44 1.96
CA ALA A 67 15.50 -20.90 1.98
C ALA A 67 15.36 -21.52 3.38
N ASP A 68 15.44 -20.72 4.45
CA ASP A 68 15.30 -21.19 5.83
C ASP A 68 13.81 -21.24 6.26
N LEU A 69 12.90 -20.75 5.41
CA LEU A 69 11.45 -20.78 5.65
C LEU A 69 10.82 -22.04 5.05
N THR A 70 9.69 -22.46 5.60
CA THR A 70 8.91 -23.61 5.09
C THR A 70 7.44 -23.23 5.01
N PRO A 71 6.86 -23.12 3.80
CA PRO A 71 7.54 -23.20 2.50
C PRO A 71 8.59 -22.07 2.34
N PRO A 72 9.59 -22.25 1.45
CA PRO A 72 10.59 -21.21 1.21
C PRO A 72 9.90 -19.91 0.79
N ALA A 73 10.38 -18.77 1.27
CA ALA A 73 10.01 -17.47 0.69
C ALA A 73 10.69 -17.32 -0.69
N GLY A 74 10.80 -16.09 -1.19
CA GLY A 74 11.48 -15.88 -2.47
C GLY A 74 10.53 -15.47 -3.58
N GLU A 75 10.96 -15.73 -4.81
CA GLU A 75 10.11 -15.69 -6.00
C GLU A 75 8.88 -16.60 -5.83
N LYS A 76 7.74 -16.13 -6.32
CA LYS A 76 6.48 -16.88 -6.33
C LYS A 76 5.91 -16.99 -7.73
N SER A 77 5.72 -18.21 -8.18
CA SER A 77 4.89 -18.52 -9.34
C SER A 77 3.42 -18.64 -8.93
N ALA A 78 2.52 -18.71 -9.91
CA ALA A 78 1.11 -19.00 -9.64
C ALA A 78 0.91 -20.37 -8.96
N GLU A 79 1.78 -21.36 -9.24
CA GLU A 79 1.73 -22.67 -8.59
C GLU A 79 2.13 -22.57 -7.11
N ASP A 80 3.14 -21.75 -6.79
CA ASP A 80 3.57 -21.55 -5.40
C ASP A 80 2.48 -20.87 -4.56
N VAL A 81 1.86 -19.81 -5.09
CA VAL A 81 0.78 -19.09 -4.40
C VAL A 81 -0.46 -19.98 -4.27
N ALA A 82 -0.84 -20.68 -5.33
CA ALA A 82 -1.98 -21.60 -5.30
C ALA A 82 -1.77 -22.74 -4.30
N GLY A 83 -0.52 -23.16 -4.08
CA GLY A 83 -0.16 -24.20 -3.11
C GLY A 83 -0.49 -23.84 -1.66
N TYR A 84 -0.81 -22.58 -1.35
CA TYR A 84 -1.27 -22.17 -0.01
C TYR A 84 -2.77 -22.44 0.22
N ALA A 85 -3.55 -22.63 -0.83
CA ALA A 85 -4.99 -22.85 -0.72
C ALA A 85 -5.33 -24.32 -0.45
N ASP A 86 -6.50 -24.55 0.15
CA ASP A 86 -7.06 -25.90 0.33
C ASP A 86 -7.34 -26.62 -1.01
N ASP A 87 -7.63 -25.86 -2.07
CA ASP A 87 -7.80 -26.34 -3.44
C ASP A 87 -6.87 -25.57 -4.40
N PRO A 88 -5.61 -26.04 -4.57
CA PRO A 88 -4.63 -25.37 -5.42
C PRO A 88 -5.01 -25.31 -6.91
N ASP A 89 -5.77 -26.30 -7.39
CA ASP A 89 -6.18 -26.31 -8.79
C ASP A 89 -7.18 -25.20 -9.07
N ARG A 90 -8.12 -25.00 -8.14
CA ARG A 90 -9.06 -23.89 -8.18
C ARG A 90 -8.38 -22.54 -7.99
N GLU A 91 -7.47 -22.43 -7.03
CA GLU A 91 -6.78 -21.16 -6.75
C GLU A 91 -5.95 -20.70 -7.95
N ARG A 92 -5.32 -21.63 -8.66
CA ARG A 92 -4.59 -21.31 -9.89
C ARG A 92 -5.49 -20.73 -10.99
N GLU A 93 -6.73 -21.23 -11.14
CA GLU A 93 -7.70 -20.63 -12.07
C GLU A 93 -8.05 -19.18 -11.65
N VAL A 94 -8.24 -18.95 -10.34
CA VAL A 94 -8.53 -17.62 -9.80
C VAL A 94 -7.37 -16.65 -10.02
N LEU A 95 -6.13 -17.09 -9.80
CA LEU A 95 -4.93 -16.30 -10.08
C LEU A 95 -4.80 -15.95 -11.57
N GLU A 96 -5.13 -16.89 -12.47
CA GLU A 96 -5.18 -16.63 -13.92
C GLU A 96 -6.24 -15.57 -14.26
N ASP A 97 -7.42 -15.63 -13.64
CA ASP A 97 -8.50 -14.65 -13.83
C ASP A 97 -8.10 -13.24 -13.35
N TYR A 98 -7.29 -13.13 -12.29
CA TYR A 98 -6.68 -11.86 -11.89
C TYR A 98 -5.57 -11.40 -12.84
N GLY A 99 -5.06 -12.28 -13.68
CA GLY A 99 -3.89 -12.05 -14.52
C GLY A 99 -2.61 -11.99 -13.69
N TYR A 100 -2.46 -12.86 -12.70
CA TYR A 100 -1.23 -13.01 -11.93
C TYR A 100 -0.04 -13.31 -12.84
N ARG A 101 1.12 -12.70 -12.58
CA ARG A 101 2.35 -12.95 -13.33
C ARG A 101 3.38 -13.68 -12.49
N TYR A 102 3.77 -13.07 -11.39
CA TYR A 102 4.74 -13.55 -10.42
C TYR A 102 4.72 -12.64 -9.19
N GLY A 103 5.25 -13.14 -8.09
CA GLY A 103 5.38 -12.42 -6.85
C GLY A 103 6.72 -12.63 -6.18
N TRP A 104 6.86 -12.00 -5.02
CA TRP A 104 8.02 -12.11 -4.16
C TRP A 104 7.63 -11.97 -2.70
N GLU A 105 8.17 -12.85 -1.87
CA GLU A 105 7.97 -12.83 -0.42
C GLU A 105 9.30 -12.61 0.31
N ARG A 106 9.28 -11.77 1.35
CA ARG A 106 10.43 -11.53 2.25
C ARG A 106 9.97 -11.45 3.69
N PHE A 107 10.86 -11.87 4.59
CA PHE A 107 10.60 -11.92 6.03
C PHE A 107 11.79 -11.40 6.85
N TRP A 108 11.48 -10.76 7.97
CA TRP A 108 12.42 -10.31 8.99
C TRP A 108 11.93 -10.76 10.36
N GLY A 109 12.84 -11.23 11.21
CA GLY A 109 12.49 -11.75 12.53
C GLY A 109 13.37 -12.91 12.97
N ALA A 110 13.03 -13.50 14.11
CA ALA A 110 13.72 -14.67 14.63
C ALA A 110 12.76 -15.61 15.38
N GLY A 111 12.60 -16.84 14.87
CA GLY A 111 11.79 -17.87 15.50
C GLY A 111 10.32 -17.44 15.72
N PRO A 112 9.67 -17.84 16.82
CA PRO A 112 8.29 -17.46 17.12
C PRO A 112 8.18 -16.02 17.69
N GLY A 113 9.18 -15.16 17.49
CA GLY A 113 9.20 -13.80 18.04
C GLY A 113 8.44 -12.78 17.18
N PRO A 114 8.78 -11.49 17.31
CA PRO A 114 8.35 -10.46 16.37
C PRO A 114 8.73 -10.83 14.94
N LEU A 115 7.84 -10.50 14.01
CA LEU A 115 7.96 -10.84 12.61
C LEU A 115 7.50 -9.65 11.78
N VAL A 116 8.16 -9.41 10.65
CA VAL A 116 7.63 -8.59 9.56
C VAL A 116 7.70 -9.41 8.28
N SER A 117 6.64 -9.40 7.48
CA SER A 117 6.64 -9.95 6.12
C SER A 117 6.18 -8.92 5.11
N VAL A 118 6.73 -9.02 3.90
CA VAL A 118 6.34 -8.19 2.75
C VAL A 118 6.18 -9.07 1.54
N PHE A 119 4.98 -9.09 0.99
CA PHE A 119 4.64 -9.78 -0.25
C PHE A 119 4.34 -8.73 -1.32
N VAL A 120 4.92 -8.90 -2.49
CA VAL A 120 4.66 -8.05 -3.66
C VAL A 120 4.35 -8.93 -4.85
N ASP A 121 3.14 -8.79 -5.38
CA ASP A 121 2.65 -9.57 -6.51
C ASP A 121 2.36 -8.66 -7.70
N GLN A 122 2.80 -9.07 -8.89
CA GLN A 122 2.57 -8.35 -10.12
C GLN A 122 1.47 -9.01 -10.96
N PHE A 123 0.60 -8.17 -11.53
CA PHE A 123 -0.51 -8.56 -12.38
C PHE A 123 -0.40 -7.95 -13.77
N VAL A 124 -1.20 -8.46 -14.70
CA VAL A 124 -1.35 -7.88 -16.04
C VAL A 124 -2.09 -6.54 -15.98
N THR A 125 -3.02 -6.38 -15.03
CA THR A 125 -3.87 -5.18 -14.94
C THR A 125 -3.98 -4.65 -13.52
N ARG A 126 -4.23 -3.35 -13.41
CA ARG A 126 -4.57 -2.69 -12.14
C ARG A 126 -5.84 -3.25 -11.51
N ALA A 127 -6.82 -3.63 -12.32
CA ALA A 127 -8.07 -4.20 -11.83
C ALA A 127 -7.82 -5.57 -11.16
N GLY A 128 -6.98 -6.40 -11.77
CA GLY A 128 -6.56 -7.70 -11.22
C GLY A 128 -5.84 -7.56 -9.90
N ALA A 129 -4.80 -6.72 -9.85
CA ALA A 129 -4.06 -6.44 -8.62
C ALA A 129 -4.97 -5.93 -7.50
N GLY A 130 -5.89 -5.02 -7.83
CA GLY A 130 -6.85 -4.48 -6.88
C GLY A 130 -7.90 -5.49 -6.40
N ALA A 131 -8.29 -6.44 -7.24
CA ALA A 131 -9.21 -7.52 -6.85
C ALA A 131 -8.53 -8.52 -5.93
N TYR A 132 -7.33 -8.97 -6.31
CA TYR A 132 -6.53 -9.86 -5.48
C TYR A 132 -6.26 -9.29 -4.08
N ALA A 133 -5.82 -8.03 -3.99
CA ALA A 133 -5.57 -7.36 -2.70
C ALA A 133 -6.84 -7.23 -1.84
N ARG A 134 -8.02 -7.06 -2.46
CA ARG A 134 -9.30 -7.02 -1.74
C ARG A 134 -9.69 -8.37 -1.18
N ASP A 135 -9.58 -9.39 -2.00
CA ASP A 135 -10.06 -10.72 -1.66
C ASP A 135 -9.13 -11.37 -0.63
N LEU A 136 -7.81 -11.16 -0.72
CA LEU A 136 -6.88 -11.54 0.37
C LEU A 136 -7.25 -10.87 1.70
N ALA A 137 -7.47 -9.55 1.69
CA ALA A 137 -7.82 -8.81 2.89
C ALA A 137 -9.15 -9.30 3.51
N ALA A 138 -10.13 -9.65 2.67
CA ALA A 138 -11.40 -10.20 3.11
C ALA A 138 -11.25 -11.62 3.69
N ASN A 139 -10.46 -12.47 3.04
CA ASN A 139 -10.17 -13.84 3.49
C ASN A 139 -9.45 -13.82 4.85
N ASP A 140 -8.44 -12.97 5.03
CA ASP A 140 -7.72 -12.89 6.30
C ASP A 140 -8.60 -12.30 7.42
N ALA A 141 -9.51 -11.37 7.09
CA ALA A 141 -10.51 -10.89 8.03
C ALA A 141 -11.48 -11.98 8.49
N GLU A 142 -11.92 -12.84 7.57
CA GLU A 142 -12.74 -14.00 7.91
C GLU A 142 -11.96 -15.02 8.74
N LEU A 143 -10.74 -15.36 8.31
CA LEU A 143 -9.85 -16.32 8.97
C LEU A 143 -9.60 -15.96 10.44
N TYR A 144 -9.29 -14.69 10.70
CA TYR A 144 -9.00 -14.21 12.05
C TYR A 144 -10.24 -13.69 12.81
N GLY A 145 -11.43 -13.70 12.19
CA GLY A 145 -12.65 -13.16 12.78
C GLY A 145 -12.54 -11.68 13.16
N ALA A 146 -11.75 -10.91 12.42
CA ALA A 146 -11.37 -9.54 12.75
C ALA A 146 -12.03 -8.51 11.84
N VAL A 147 -12.12 -7.26 12.32
CA VAL A 147 -12.74 -6.17 11.56
C VAL A 147 -11.73 -5.58 10.59
N LEU A 148 -12.04 -5.68 9.30
CA LEU A 148 -11.27 -5.05 8.23
C LEU A 148 -11.66 -3.57 8.10
N ARG A 149 -10.65 -2.69 8.04
CA ARG A 149 -10.83 -1.27 7.78
C ARG A 149 -10.46 -0.93 6.35
N ASP A 150 -11.45 -0.54 5.55
CA ASP A 150 -11.21 0.09 4.25
C ASP A 150 -10.67 1.52 4.42
N GLU A 151 -9.74 1.91 3.54
CA GLU A 151 -9.16 3.26 3.45
C GLU A 151 -8.72 3.85 4.81
N PRO A 152 -7.78 3.18 5.51
CA PRO A 152 -7.34 3.64 6.82
C PRO A 152 -6.55 4.97 6.70
N PRO A 153 -6.70 5.91 7.65
CA PRO A 153 -6.27 7.31 7.54
C PRO A 153 -4.76 7.56 7.44
N HIS A 154 -3.94 6.52 7.53
CA HIS A 154 -2.48 6.58 7.48
C HIS A 154 -1.87 5.68 6.38
N LEU A 155 -2.71 5.00 5.59
CA LEU A 155 -2.25 4.32 4.38
C LEU A 155 -2.79 5.01 3.13
N PRO A 156 -2.13 4.84 1.98
CA PRO A 156 -2.63 5.35 0.70
C PRO A 156 -4.01 4.82 0.32
N GLY A 157 -4.67 5.53 -0.59
CA GLY A 157 -5.94 5.08 -1.16
C GLY A 157 -5.81 3.72 -1.84
N GLY A 158 -6.81 2.85 -1.64
CA GLY A 158 -6.77 1.47 -2.12
C GLY A 158 -6.15 0.46 -1.14
N CYS A 159 -5.69 0.92 0.03
CA CYS A 159 -5.25 0.05 1.11
C CYS A 159 -6.38 -0.37 2.05
N ARG A 160 -6.19 -1.52 2.70
CA ARG A 160 -6.99 -2.05 3.81
C ARG A 160 -6.09 -2.38 4.98
N LEU A 161 -6.62 -2.27 6.19
CA LEU A 161 -5.89 -2.59 7.42
C LEU A 161 -6.74 -3.52 8.30
N LEU A 162 -6.10 -4.55 8.83
CA LEU A 162 -6.62 -5.43 9.85
C LEU A 162 -5.66 -5.42 11.05
N VAL A 163 -6.22 -5.42 12.26
CA VAL A 163 -5.46 -5.37 13.51
C VAL A 163 -5.99 -6.43 14.45
N LEU A 164 -5.07 -7.12 15.14
CA LEU A 164 -5.35 -8.16 16.11
C LEU A 164 -4.72 -7.80 17.46
N ASP A 165 -5.56 -7.67 18.49
CA ASP A 165 -5.14 -7.31 19.84
C ASP A 165 -4.44 -8.47 20.56
N GLU A 166 -4.89 -9.70 20.32
CA GLU A 166 -4.29 -10.92 20.85
C GLU A 166 -4.27 -11.99 19.75
N ALA A 167 -3.20 -12.78 19.71
CA ALA A 167 -3.15 -13.96 18.87
C ALA A 167 -4.06 -15.04 19.47
N ASP A 168 -5.06 -15.51 18.71
CA ASP A 168 -5.72 -16.77 19.04
C ASP A 168 -4.64 -17.88 19.06
N PRO A 169 -4.57 -18.75 20.09
CA PRO A 169 -3.67 -19.90 20.10
C PRO A 169 -3.73 -20.78 18.83
N GLY A 170 -4.87 -20.79 18.13
CA GLY A 170 -5.03 -21.49 16.84
C GLY A 170 -4.46 -20.77 15.62
N SER A 171 -4.16 -19.47 15.72
CA SER A 171 -3.75 -18.61 14.60
C SER A 171 -2.26 -18.69 14.23
N GLY A 172 -1.43 -19.32 15.06
CA GLY A 172 0.01 -19.42 14.86
C GLY A 172 0.80 -18.12 15.11
N MET A 173 0.13 -17.01 15.45
CA MET A 173 0.79 -15.76 15.82
C MET A 173 1.28 -15.77 17.26
N SER A 174 2.40 -15.08 17.50
CA SER A 174 3.07 -15.02 18.80
C SER A 174 2.66 -13.83 19.66
N GLY A 175 1.86 -12.91 19.12
CA GLY A 175 1.43 -11.70 19.81
C GLY A 175 0.52 -10.82 18.95
N PRO A 176 0.26 -9.57 19.40
CA PRO A 176 -0.47 -8.57 18.63
C PRO A 176 0.07 -8.38 17.22
N ALA A 177 -0.83 -8.18 16.26
CA ALA A 177 -0.47 -8.12 14.84
C ALA A 177 -1.25 -7.03 14.09
N ALA A 178 -0.66 -6.56 13.00
CA ALA A 178 -1.29 -5.70 12.03
C ALA A 178 -0.97 -6.20 10.62
N PHE A 179 -1.91 -6.01 9.71
CA PHE A 179 -1.85 -6.46 8.33
C PHE A 179 -2.35 -5.35 7.42
N ALA A 180 -1.65 -5.08 6.33
CA ALA A 180 -2.11 -4.17 5.30
C ALA A 180 -2.04 -4.81 3.92
N TRP A 181 -3.08 -4.58 3.12
CA TRP A 181 -3.12 -4.95 1.71
C TRP A 181 -3.41 -3.72 0.87
N CYS A 182 -2.52 -3.43 -0.07
CA CYS A 182 -2.55 -2.23 -0.90
C CYS A 182 -2.48 -2.59 -2.37
N ALA A 183 -3.36 -2.01 -3.17
CA ALA A 183 -3.25 -2.02 -4.63
C ALA A 183 -2.47 -0.78 -5.10
N HIS A 184 -1.40 -0.97 -5.86
CA HIS A 184 -0.59 0.10 -6.42
C HIS A 184 -0.26 -0.19 -7.88
N GLY A 185 -0.95 0.49 -8.81
CA GLY A 185 -0.78 0.22 -10.24
C GLY A 185 -1.13 -1.23 -10.56
N VAL A 186 -0.17 -1.97 -11.14
CA VAL A 186 -0.32 -3.41 -11.43
C VAL A 186 0.18 -4.32 -10.29
N PHE A 187 0.44 -3.76 -9.11
CA PHE A 187 0.96 -4.51 -7.96
C PHE A 187 -0.08 -4.65 -6.85
N SER A 188 -0.08 -5.81 -6.21
CA SER A 188 -0.62 -6.01 -4.87
C SER A 188 0.56 -6.04 -3.89
N VAL A 189 0.43 -5.31 -2.78
CA VAL A 189 1.42 -5.30 -1.69
C VAL A 189 0.71 -5.72 -0.41
N ALA A 190 1.18 -6.80 0.21
CA ALA A 190 0.74 -7.22 1.54
C ALA A 190 1.89 -7.08 2.53
N VAL A 191 1.61 -6.48 3.69
CA VAL A 191 2.58 -6.30 4.78
C VAL A 191 1.95 -6.78 6.07
N THR A 192 2.67 -7.64 6.79
CA THR A 192 2.27 -8.10 8.12
C THR A 192 3.36 -7.72 9.12
N ALA A 193 2.96 -7.27 10.30
CA ALA A 193 3.86 -7.13 11.45
C ALA A 193 3.24 -7.78 12.69
N VAL A 194 4.05 -8.55 13.42
CA VAL A 194 3.74 -9.08 14.75
C VAL A 194 4.70 -8.44 15.75
N ALA A 195 4.17 -7.83 16.81
CA ALA A 195 4.96 -7.05 17.76
C ALA A 195 4.45 -7.21 19.19
N GLY A 196 5.10 -6.53 20.15
CA GLY A 196 4.71 -6.57 21.56
C GLY A 196 3.43 -5.78 21.89
N SER A 197 2.90 -5.00 20.95
CA SER A 197 1.65 -4.27 21.07
C SER A 197 1.04 -4.00 19.69
N VAL A 198 -0.26 -3.76 19.67
CA VAL A 198 -1.01 -3.33 18.48
C VAL A 198 -0.45 -2.07 17.85
N GLU A 199 -0.11 -1.08 18.70
CA GLU A 199 0.47 0.19 18.26
C GLU A 199 1.79 -0.03 17.54
N ALA A 200 2.69 -0.82 18.13
CA ALA A 200 3.98 -1.14 17.50
C ALA A 200 3.82 -1.91 16.19
N ALA A 201 2.90 -2.87 16.12
CA ALA A 201 2.62 -3.60 14.87
C ALA A 201 2.04 -2.68 13.78
N THR A 202 1.11 -1.80 14.16
CA THR A 202 0.46 -0.87 13.23
C THR A 202 1.45 0.17 12.70
N ASP A 203 2.30 0.74 13.56
CA ASP A 203 3.33 1.70 13.15
C ASP A 203 4.36 1.05 12.21
N GLU A 204 4.76 -0.18 12.50
CA GLU A 204 5.66 -0.95 11.63
C GLU A 204 5.03 -1.18 10.25
N VAL A 205 3.78 -1.64 10.19
CA VAL A 205 3.06 -1.83 8.93
C VAL A 205 2.97 -0.54 8.13
N HIS A 206 2.59 0.58 8.76
CA HIS A 206 2.50 1.87 8.08
C HIS A 206 3.84 2.28 7.46
N ALA A 207 4.91 2.18 8.22
CA ALA A 207 6.24 2.58 7.77
C ALA A 207 6.77 1.65 6.66
N VAL A 208 6.55 0.34 6.78
CA VAL A 208 6.97 -0.64 5.76
C VAL A 208 6.15 -0.50 4.48
N VAL A 209 4.83 -0.29 4.56
CA VAL A 209 4.00 -0.02 3.37
C VAL A 209 4.48 1.23 2.65
N ALA A 210 4.73 2.32 3.37
CA ALA A 210 5.24 3.55 2.75
C ALA A 210 6.58 3.31 2.04
N ALA A 211 7.54 2.67 2.73
CA ALA A 211 8.84 2.35 2.16
C ALA A 211 8.74 1.41 0.96
N GLN A 212 7.84 0.42 0.98
CA GLN A 212 7.68 -0.52 -0.12
C GLN A 212 7.05 0.15 -1.34
N LEU A 213 6.04 0.99 -1.16
CA LEU A 213 5.37 1.68 -2.26
C LEU A 213 6.28 2.71 -2.94
N GLU A 214 7.17 3.37 -2.21
CA GLU A 214 8.18 4.29 -2.77
C GLU A 214 9.17 3.58 -3.72
N ARG A 215 9.36 2.27 -3.59
CA ARG A 215 10.25 1.48 -4.45
C ARG A 215 9.57 0.97 -5.72
N LEU A 216 8.23 1.00 -5.79
CA LEU A 216 7.49 0.53 -6.95
C LEU A 216 7.31 1.65 -7.99
N PRO A 217 7.24 1.32 -9.29
CA PRO A 217 6.91 2.29 -10.32
C PRO A 217 5.60 3.03 -10.00
N PRO A 218 5.47 4.32 -10.35
CA PRO A 218 4.27 5.11 -10.10
C PRO A 218 3.04 4.53 -10.81
N SER A 219 1.85 4.76 -10.23
CA SER A 219 0.56 4.15 -10.62
C SER A 219 -0.49 5.10 -11.21
#